data_AF-A0A377TH68-F1
#
_entry.id   AF-A0A377TH68-F1
#
_cell.length_a   1.000
_cell.length_b   1.000
_cell.length_c   1.000
_cell.angle_alpha   90.00
_cell.angle_beta   90.00
_cell.angle_gamma   90.00
#
_symmetry.space_group_name_H-M   'P 1'
#
loop_
_entity.id
_entity.type
_entity.pdbx_description
1 polymer ?
#
loop_
_entity_poly.entity_id
_entity_poly.type
_entity_poly.pdbx_seq_one_letter_code
_entity_poly.pdbx_strand_id
1 'polypeptide(L)'
;MSEIALTVSVLALVAVVGLWIGNVKIRGVGFGIGGVLFGGIIVGHFVDQAGVALSSPMLHFIQEFGLILFVYTIGIQVGPGFFASLRVSGLRLNLFAILIVILGGLVTAVLHKLFNIPLRWCSASFSGAVTNTPALGARAANSARSRRTVRGG
;
A
#
# COMPACT_ATOMS: atom_id res chain seq x y z
N MET A 1 17.05 -7.81 23.59
CA MET A 1 16.76 -6.51 22.96
C MET A 1 15.26 -6.29 23.00
N SER A 2 14.78 -5.05 23.17
CA SER A 2 13.33 -4.78 23.10
C SER A 2 12.80 -5.12 21.70
N GLU A 3 11.65 -5.80 21.60
CA GLU A 3 11.00 -6.13 20.32
C GLU A 3 10.77 -4.88 19.46
N ILE A 4 10.52 -3.74 20.11
CA ILE A 4 10.34 -2.43 19.47
C ILE A 4 11.65 -1.99 18.80
N ALA A 5 12.76 -2.06 19.54
CA ALA A 5 14.07 -1.66 19.03
C ALA A 5 14.49 -2.51 17.83
N LEU A 6 14.23 -3.82 17.90
CA LEU A 6 14.48 -4.73 16.79
C LEU A 6 13.60 -4.39 15.58
N THR A 7 12.31 -4.11 15.80
CA THR A 7 11.37 -3.77 14.72
C THR A 7 11.79 -2.48 14.00
N VAL A 8 12.16 -1.44 14.76
CA VAL A 8 12.65 -0.19 14.20
C VAL A 8 13.95 -0.40 13.42
N SER A 9 14.87 -1.22 13.95
CA SER A 9 16.14 -1.53 13.28
C SER A 9 15.91 -2.26 11.95
N VAL A 10 14.98 -3.22 11.91
CA VAL A 10 14.60 -3.94 10.69
C VAL A 10 13.95 -3.00 9.68
N LEU A 11 13.07 -2.10 10.11
CA LEU A 11 12.44 -1.12 9.22
C LEU A 11 13.44 -0.10 8.67
N ALA A 12 14.44 0.30 9.47
CA ALA A 12 15.56 1.11 8.98
C ALA A 12 16.39 0.34 7.94
N LEU A 13 16.66 -0.94 8.17
CA LEU A 13 17.34 -1.81 7.20
C LEU A 13 16.54 -1.91 5.89
N VAL A 14 15.22 -2.12 5.97
CA VAL A 14 14.31 -2.10 4.81
C VAL A 14 14.43 -0.80 4.04
N ALA A 15 14.43 0.35 4.73
CA ALA A 15 14.56 1.65 4.09
C ALA A 15 15.91 1.83 3.40
N VAL A 16 17.02 1.45 4.05
CA VAL A 16 18.37 1.54 3.48
C VAL A 16 18.52 0.65 2.26
N VAL A 17 18.21 -0.65 2.39
CA VAL A 17 18.30 -1.62 1.29
C VAL A 17 17.36 -1.23 0.16
N GLY A 18 16.14 -0.83 0.49
CA GLY A 18 15.12 -0.42 -0.47
C GLY A 18 15.48 0.82 -1.28
N LEU A 19 15.98 1.87 -0.62
CA LEU A 19 16.45 3.09 -1.28
C LEU A 19 17.73 2.84 -2.09
N TRP A 20 18.61 1.96 -1.61
CA TRP A 20 19.79 1.53 -2.34
C TRP A 20 19.41 0.82 -3.63
N ILE A 21 18.51 -0.17 -3.58
CA ILE A 21 17.94 -0.83 -4.76
C ILE A 21 17.25 0.19 -5.68
N GLY A 22 16.50 1.15 -5.11
CA GLY A 22 15.82 2.21 -5.86
C GLY A 22 16.75 3.11 -6.67
N ASN A 23 17.99 3.29 -6.21
CA ASN A 23 19.02 4.07 -6.89
C ASN A 23 19.77 3.28 -7.96
N VAL A 24 19.64 1.96 -8.02
CA VAL A 24 20.24 1.14 -9.09
C VAL A 24 19.55 1.49 -10.41
N LYS A 25 20.34 1.98 -11.37
CA LYS A 25 19.87 2.32 -12.72
C LYS A 25 20.30 1.22 -13.68
N ILE A 26 19.33 0.68 -14.41
CA ILE A 26 19.59 -0.27 -15.50
C ILE A 26 19.22 0.43 -16.80
N ARG A 27 20.19 0.55 -17.73
CA ARG A 27 19.98 1.17 -19.05
C ARG A 27 19.32 2.56 -19.00
N GLY A 28 19.66 3.37 -17.99
CA GLY A 28 19.14 4.73 -17.81
C GLY A 28 17.81 4.84 -17.06
N VAL A 29 17.13 3.72 -16.77
CA VAL A 29 15.89 3.69 -15.97
C VAL A 29 16.22 3.26 -14.54
N GLY A 30 15.88 4.10 -13.56
CA GLY A 30 16.01 3.79 -12.13
C GLY A 30 14.71 3.21 -11.55
N PHE A 31 14.82 2.31 -10.58
CA PHE A 31 13.66 1.73 -9.89
C PHE A 31 12.89 2.75 -9.03
N GLY A 32 13.55 3.83 -8.61
CA GLY A 32 12.95 4.90 -7.83
C GLY A 32 12.40 4.41 -6.49
N ILE A 33 11.28 5.01 -6.05
CA ILE A 33 10.60 4.62 -4.79
C ILE A 33 10.16 3.14 -4.80
N GLY A 34 9.98 2.55 -5.99
CA GLY A 34 9.63 1.14 -6.15
C GLY A 34 10.65 0.20 -5.52
N GLY A 35 11.94 0.59 -5.46
CA GLY A 35 12.98 -0.18 -4.80
C GLY A 35 12.70 -0.46 -3.32
N VAL A 36 11.99 0.43 -2.63
CA VAL A 36 11.60 0.25 -1.22
C VAL A 36 10.62 -0.92 -1.04
N LEU A 37 9.73 -1.14 -2.01
CA LEU A 37 8.82 -2.28 -2.00
C LEU A 37 9.59 -3.60 -2.14
N PHE A 38 10.54 -3.68 -3.07
CA PHE A 38 11.38 -4.87 -3.23
C PHE A 38 12.32 -5.10 -2.05
N GLY A 39 12.91 -4.03 -1.50
CA GLY A 39 13.70 -4.10 -0.26
C GLY A 39 12.90 -4.65 0.91
N GLY A 40 11.65 -4.21 1.07
CA GLY A 40 10.72 -4.73 2.08
C GLY A 40 10.39 -6.21 1.91
N ILE A 41 10.17 -6.66 0.68
CA ILE A 41 9.91 -8.08 0.38
C ILE A 41 11.14 -8.94 0.69
N ILE A 42 12.33 -8.50 0.26
CA ILE A 42 13.58 -9.25 0.46
C ILE A 42 13.90 -9.34 1.95
N VAL A 43 13.99 -8.21 2.64
CA VAL A 43 14.33 -8.18 4.07
C VAL A 43 13.24 -8.88 4.88
N GLY A 44 11.96 -8.68 4.55
CA GLY A 44 10.85 -9.36 5.21
C GLY A 44 10.93 -10.88 5.10
N HIS A 45 11.32 -11.40 3.93
CA HIS A 45 11.51 -12.84 3.73
C HIS A 45 12.64 -13.40 4.62
N PHE A 46 13.78 -12.71 4.69
CA PHE A 46 14.90 -13.13 5.54
C PHE A 46 14.57 -13.03 7.05
N VAL A 47 13.82 -12.01 7.47
CA VAL A 47 13.39 -11.83 8.86
C VAL A 47 12.42 -12.94 9.29
N ASP A 48 11.50 -13.34 8.41
CA ASP A 48 10.57 -14.46 8.63
C ASP A 48 11.32 -15.81 8.71
N GLN A 49 12.27 -16.05 7.80
CA GLN A 49 13.12 -17.26 7.83
C GLN A 49 14.01 -17.33 9.08
N ALA A 50 14.49 -16.19 9.58
CA ALA A 50 15.29 -16.10 10.80
C ALA A 50 14.45 -16.25 12.08
N GLY A 51 13.12 -16.36 11.97
CA GLY A 51 12.22 -16.50 13.12
C GLY A 51 12.16 -15.26 14.02
N VAL A 52 12.50 -14.10 13.47
CA VAL A 52 12.59 -12.85 14.23
C VAL A 52 11.19 -12.28 14.44
N ALA A 53 10.71 -12.30 15.69
CA ALA A 53 9.41 -11.76 16.05
C ALA A 53 9.43 -10.23 16.02
N LEU A 54 8.67 -9.64 15.10
CA LEU A 54 8.45 -8.20 15.02
C LEU A 54 7.25 -7.78 15.86
N SER A 55 7.35 -6.62 16.49
CA SER A 55 6.27 -6.07 17.31
C SER A 55 5.09 -5.63 16.45
N SER A 56 3.99 -6.38 16.51
CA SER A 56 2.76 -6.09 15.77
C SER A 56 2.18 -4.68 16.04
N PRO A 57 2.20 -4.14 17.28
CA PRO A 57 1.77 -2.77 17.54
C PRO A 57 2.63 -1.71 16.82
N MET A 58 3.95 -1.92 16.75
CA MET A 58 4.86 -0.98 16.08
C MET A 58 4.66 -0.99 14.56
N LEU A 59 4.50 -2.19 13.98
CA LEU A 59 4.20 -2.32 12.54
C LEU A 59 2.89 -1.62 12.17
N HIS A 60 1.85 -1.79 12.99
CA HIS A 60 0.57 -1.11 12.78
C HIS A 60 0.70 0.41 12.88
N PHE A 61 1.40 0.90 13.91
CA PHE A 61 1.64 2.33 14.10
C PHE A 61 2.38 2.94 12.91
N ILE A 62 3.47 2.31 12.46
CA ILE A 62 4.28 2.81 11.33
C ILE A 62 3.48 2.77 10.03
N GLN A 63 2.64 1.74 9.84
CA GLN A 63 1.77 1.65 8.67
C GLN A 63 0.73 2.78 8.64
N GLU A 64 0.01 3.02 9.73
CA GLU A 64 -0.98 4.11 9.80
C GLU A 64 -0.33 5.48 9.70
N PHE A 65 0.74 5.70 10.47
CA PHE A 65 1.48 6.96 10.45
C PHE A 65 2.07 7.25 9.07
N GLY A 66 2.71 6.26 8.45
CA GLY A 66 3.24 6.37 7.10
C GLY A 66 2.15 6.62 6.05
N LEU A 67 0.99 5.97 6.18
CA LEU A 67 -0.15 6.19 5.29
C LEU A 67 -0.70 7.62 5.43
N ILE A 68 -0.82 8.15 6.66
CA ILE A 68 -1.25 9.53 6.90
C ILE A 68 -0.27 10.51 6.25
N LEU A 69 1.04 10.34 6.47
CA LEU A 69 2.07 11.19 5.85
C LEU A 69 2.02 11.09 4.32
N PHE A 70 1.85 9.89 3.77
CA PHE A 70 1.74 9.68 2.33
C PHE A 70 0.51 10.39 1.74
N VAL A 71 -0.67 10.21 2.31
CA VAL A 71 -1.91 10.86 1.83
C VAL A 71 -1.82 12.38 2.00
N TYR A 72 -1.26 12.87 3.10
CA TYR A 72 -1.07 14.29 3.37
C TYR A 72 -0.15 14.96 2.33
N THR A 73 1.00 14.33 2.04
CA THR A 73 1.96 14.86 1.06
C THR A 73 1.38 14.89 -0.35
N ILE A 74 0.68 13.83 -0.78
CA ILE A 74 -0.05 13.82 -2.06
C ILE A 74 -1.13 14.91 -2.07
N GLY A 75 -1.87 15.09 -0.97
CA GLY A 75 -2.91 16.12 -0.86
C GLY A 75 -2.36 17.54 -1.06
N ILE A 76 -1.22 17.87 -0.46
CA ILE A 76 -0.57 19.18 -0.62
C ILE A 76 0.01 19.36 -2.03
N GLN A 77 0.64 18.32 -2.60
CA GLN A 77 1.24 18.41 -3.93
C GLN A 77 0.18 18.55 -5.04
N VAL A 78 -0.91 17.79 -4.94
CA VAL A 78 -1.96 17.73 -5.97
C VAL A 78 -3.03 18.82 -5.76
N GLY A 79 -3.15 19.37 -4.54
CA GLY A 79 -4.15 20.37 -4.16
C GLY A 79 -4.22 21.62 -5.07
N PRO A 80 -3.10 22.33 -5.34
CA PRO A 80 -3.12 23.50 -6.22
C PRO A 80 -3.50 23.17 -7.67
N GLY A 81 -3.08 22.00 -8.18
CA GLY A 81 -3.38 21.54 -9.53
C GLY A 81 -4.81 21.05 -9.73
N PHE A 82 -5.51 20.67 -8.65
CA PHE A 82 -6.86 20.14 -8.70
C PHE A 82 -7.85 21.13 -9.32
N PHE A 83 -7.92 22.36 -8.80
CA PHE A 83 -8.85 23.39 -9.30
C PHE A 83 -8.53 23.84 -10.73
N ALA A 84 -7.25 23.91 -11.09
CA ALA A 84 -6.82 24.18 -12.46
C ALA A 84 -7.29 23.07 -13.41
N SER A 85 -7.16 21.79 -13.00
CA SER A 85 -7.62 20.64 -13.79
C SER A 85 -9.15 20.65 -13.99
N LEU A 86 -9.91 21.05 -12.97
CA LEU A 86 -11.38 21.15 -13.04
C LEU A 86 -11.85 22.13 -14.10
N ARG A 87 -11.19 23.29 -14.25
CA ARG A 87 -11.58 24.34 -15.19
C ARG A 87 -11.30 24.01 -16.66
N VAL A 88 -10.22 23.31 -16.97
CA VAL A 88 -9.74 23.20 -18.37
C VAL A 88 -10.20 21.91 -19.06
N SER A 89 -10.47 20.82 -18.33
CA SER A 89 -11.10 19.59 -18.86
C SER A 89 -11.59 18.62 -17.77
N GLY A 90 -11.62 19.06 -16.51
CA GLY A 90 -11.76 18.15 -15.38
C GLY A 90 -13.11 17.48 -15.29
N LEU A 91 -14.19 18.05 -15.83
CA LEU A 91 -15.49 17.36 -15.86
C LEU A 91 -15.42 16.05 -16.68
N ARG A 92 -14.77 16.07 -17.85
CA ARG A 92 -14.60 14.88 -18.70
C ARG A 92 -13.65 13.86 -18.04
N LEU A 93 -12.52 14.32 -17.49
CA LEU A 93 -11.56 13.43 -16.82
C LEU A 93 -12.12 12.81 -15.54
N ASN A 94 -12.88 13.56 -14.74
CA ASN A 94 -13.58 13.01 -13.56
C ASN A 94 -14.64 12.01 -13.96
N LEU A 95 -15.38 12.24 -15.05
CA LEU A 95 -16.36 11.26 -15.54
C LEU A 95 -15.69 9.95 -15.94
N PHE A 96 -14.56 10.00 -16.66
CA PHE A 96 -13.77 8.80 -16.96
C PHE A 96 -13.22 8.12 -15.70
N ALA A 97 -12.72 8.89 -14.72
CA ALA A 97 -12.24 8.34 -13.46
C ALA A 97 -13.36 7.61 -12.68
N ILE A 98 -14.54 8.22 -12.57
CA ILE A 98 -15.72 7.62 -11.95
C ILE A 98 -16.12 6.35 -12.71
N LEU A 99 -16.14 6.40 -14.03
CA LEU A 99 -16.50 5.25 -14.88
C LEU A 99 -15.53 4.08 -14.69
N ILE A 100 -14.21 4.35 -14.62
CA ILE A 100 -13.19 3.33 -14.36
C ILE A 100 -13.38 2.72 -12.97
N VAL A 101 -13.66 3.52 -11.94
CA VAL A 101 -13.91 3.03 -10.57
C VAL A 101 -15.15 2.15 -10.51
N ILE A 102 -16.25 2.58 -11.15
CA ILE A 102 -17.50 1.81 -11.20
C ILE A 102 -17.31 0.51 -11.96
N LEU A 103 -16.68 0.55 -13.14
CA LEU A 103 -16.38 -0.64 -13.94
C LEU A 103 -15.46 -1.61 -13.18
N GLY A 104 -14.40 -1.12 -12.55
CA GLY A 104 -13.52 -1.93 -11.72
C GLY A 104 -14.28 -2.62 -10.58
N GLY A 105 -15.22 -1.91 -9.95
CA GLY A 105 -16.07 -2.44 -8.89
C GLY A 105 -17.05 -3.49 -9.40
N LEU A 106 -17.70 -3.24 -10.54
CA LEU A 106 -18.59 -4.17 -11.22
C LEU A 106 -17.87 -5.45 -11.63
N VAL A 107 -16.71 -5.34 -12.30
CA VAL A 107 -15.89 -6.49 -12.70
C VAL A 107 -15.48 -7.31 -11.47
N THR A 108 -15.05 -6.64 -10.40
CA THR A 108 -14.70 -7.28 -9.12
C THR A 108 -15.91 -8.02 -8.52
N ALA A 109 -17.09 -7.40 -8.50
CA ALA A 109 -18.31 -8.01 -7.96
C ALA A 109 -18.80 -9.20 -8.79
N VAL A 110 -18.71 -9.13 -10.12
CA VAL A 110 -19.03 -10.24 -11.03
C VAL A 110 -18.08 -11.42 -10.81
N LEU A 111 -16.76 -11.16 -10.71
CA LEU A 111 -15.75 -12.17 -10.40
C LEU A 111 -16.00 -12.83 -9.04
N HIS A 112 -16.36 -12.04 -8.02
CA HIS A 112 -16.74 -12.57 -6.70
C HIS A 112 -17.90 -13.56 -6.81
N LYS A 113 -18.97 -13.19 -7.53
CA LYS A 113 -20.18 -13.99 -7.66
C LYS A 113 -19.99 -15.24 -8.51
N LEU A 114 -19.18 -15.16 -9.57
CA LEU A 114 -18.97 -16.28 -10.50
C LEU A 114 -17.97 -17.32 -9.97
N PHE A 115 -16.93 -16.86 -9.27
CA PHE A 115 -15.83 -17.73 -8.81
C PHE A 115 -15.80 -17.93 -7.29
N ASN A 116 -16.78 -17.42 -6.53
CA ASN A 116 -16.84 -17.49 -5.06
C ASN A 116 -15.52 -17.04 -4.38
N ILE A 117 -14.84 -16.04 -4.95
CA ILE A 117 -13.54 -15.57 -4.46
C ILE A 117 -13.75 -14.85 -3.13
N PRO A 118 -13.00 -15.15 -2.06
CA PRO A 118 -13.13 -14.45 -0.78
C PRO A 118 -13.01 -12.92 -0.92
N LEU A 119 -13.87 -12.18 -0.20
CA LEU A 119 -13.92 -10.71 -0.26
C LEU A 119 -12.56 -10.04 0.03
N ARG A 120 -11.71 -10.70 0.84
CA ARG A 120 -10.33 -10.26 1.13
C ARG A 120 -9.43 -10.14 -0.10
N TRP A 121 -9.60 -11.02 -1.09
CA TRP A 121 -8.82 -11.01 -2.34
C TRP A 121 -9.44 -10.06 -3.35
N CYS A 122 -10.76 -10.02 -3.41
CA CYS A 122 -11.51 -9.11 -4.28
C CYS A 122 -11.19 -7.64 -3.97
N SER A 123 -11.25 -7.25 -2.70
CA SER A 123 -10.93 -5.88 -2.28
C SER A 123 -9.47 -5.49 -2.52
N ALA A 124 -8.52 -6.43 -2.38
CA ALA A 124 -7.11 -6.21 -2.70
C ALA A 124 -6.90 -5.99 -4.21
N SER A 125 -7.52 -6.84 -5.03
CA SER A 125 -7.45 -6.75 -6.49
C SER A 125 -8.11 -5.49 -7.00
N PHE A 126 -9.26 -5.10 -6.45
CA PHE A 126 -9.95 -3.85 -6.81
C PHE A 126 -9.07 -2.64 -6.52
N SER A 127 -8.53 -2.53 -5.31
CA SER A 127 -7.65 -1.44 -4.91
C SER A 127 -6.42 -1.33 -5.82
N GLY A 128 -5.86 -2.45 -6.26
CA GLY A 128 -4.76 -2.49 -7.23
C GLY A 128 -5.21 -2.09 -8.65
N ALA A 129 -6.36 -2.59 -9.11
CA ALA A 129 -6.91 -2.30 -10.43
C ALA A 129 -7.25 -0.82 -10.62
N VAL A 130 -7.73 -0.14 -9.57
CA VAL A 130 -7.96 1.31 -9.59
C VAL A 130 -6.72 2.12 -9.18
N THR A 131 -5.54 1.50 -9.09
CA THR A 131 -4.26 2.13 -8.72
C THR A 131 -4.31 2.93 -7.41
N ASN A 132 -5.13 2.48 -6.46
CA ASN A 132 -5.33 3.13 -5.17
C ASN A 132 -4.45 2.46 -4.10
N THR A 133 -3.17 2.82 -4.08
CA THR A 133 -2.19 2.39 -3.08
C THR A 133 -2.60 2.70 -1.63
N PRO A 134 -3.15 3.88 -1.29
CA PRO A 134 -3.54 4.15 0.10
C PRO A 134 -4.72 3.28 0.56
N ALA A 135 -5.68 2.96 -0.31
CA ALA A 135 -6.75 2.01 0.02
C ALA A 135 -6.22 0.58 0.23
N LEU A 136 -5.18 0.16 -0.50
CA LEU A 136 -4.53 -1.14 -0.30
C LEU A 136 -3.84 -1.19 1.07
N GLY A 137 -3.16 -0.10 1.46
CA GLY A 137 -2.54 0.08 2.76
C GLY A 137 -3.56 0.07 3.91
N ALA A 138 -4.66 0.81 3.78
CA ALA A 138 -5.73 0.83 4.79
C ALA A 138 -6.39 -0.54 4.98
N ARG A 139 -6.60 -1.30 3.89
CA ARG A 139 -7.11 -2.67 3.95
C ARG A 139 -6.13 -3.60 4.69
N ALA A 140 -4.84 -3.47 4.44
CA ALA A 140 -3.82 -4.27 5.13
C ALA A 140 -3.84 -4.02 6.65
N ALA A 141 -4.02 -2.77 7.07
CA ALA A 141 -4.18 -2.43 8.49
C ALA A 141 -5.44 -3.08 9.10
N ASN A 142 -6.59 -2.96 8.42
CA ASN A 142 -7.85 -3.58 8.87
C ASN A 142 -7.79 -5.11 8.92
N SER A 143 -7.04 -5.74 8.01
CA SER A 143 -6.86 -7.20 7.97
C SER A 143 -6.08 -7.71 9.19
N ALA A 144 -5.07 -6.96 9.64
CA ALA A 144 -4.33 -7.26 10.87
C ALA A 144 -5.23 -7.16 12.12
N ARG A 145 -6.15 -6.19 12.12
CA ARG A 145 -7.13 -5.99 13.21
C ARG A 145 -8.14 -7.14 13.29
N SER A 146 -8.67 -7.60 12.15
CA SER A 146 -9.65 -8.69 12.08
C SER A 146 -9.10 -10.05 12.57
N ARG A 147 -7.79 -10.32 12.38
CA ARG A 147 -7.17 -11.55 12.92
C ARG A 147 -7.09 -11.58 14.46
N ARG A 148 -7.11 -10.43 15.14
CA ARG A 148 -7.13 -10.37 16.61
C ARG A 148 -8.52 -10.63 17.19
N THR A 149 -9.59 -10.20 16.51
CA THR A 149 -10.97 -10.45 16.96
C THR A 149 -11.39 -11.90 16.84
N VAL A 150 -10.87 -12.65 15.86
CA VAL A 150 -11.21 -14.08 15.68
C VAL A 150 -10.43 -15.01 16.62
N ARG A 151 -9.28 -14.57 17.15
CA ARG A 151 -8.46 -15.36 18.10
C ARG A 151 -8.77 -15.08 19.59
N GLY A 152 -9.69 -14.15 19.87
CA GLY A 152 -10.06 -13.73 21.21
C GLY A 152 -11.48 -14.15 21.63
N GLY A 153 -12.07 -15.13 20.95
CA GLY A 153 -13.37 -15.73 21.28
C GLY A 153 -13.24 -17.23 21.47
#